data_AF-A0A554RZD4-F1
#
_entry.id   AF-A0A554RZD4-F1
#
_cell.length_a   1.000
_cell.length_b   1.000
_cell.length_c   1.000
_cell.angle_alpha   90.00
_cell.angle_beta   90.00
_cell.angle_gamma   90.00
#
_symmetry.space_group_name_H-M   'P 1'
#
loop_
_entity.id
_entity.type
_entity.pdbx_description
1 polymer ?
#
loop_
_entity_poly.entity_id
_entity_poly.type
_entity_poly.pdbx_seq_one_letter_code
_entity_poly.pdbx_strand_id
1 'polypeptide(L)' 'MSFPRHRPSDPAFSMAWRLFRELHDAPSPERAEQLVAWLGQDPGHVRALDEALTLWALAGASVVEAAREAGAQPLLQ' A
#
# COMPACT_ATOMS: atom_id res chain seq x y z
N MET A 1 -15.39 -10.62 -14.13
CA MET A 1 -14.90 -10.36 -12.77
C MET A 1 -14.99 -8.86 -12.55
N SER A 2 -15.88 -8.41 -11.67
CA SER A 2 -16.04 -6.97 -11.40
C SER A 2 -15.12 -6.59 -10.25
N PHE A 3 -14.07 -5.83 -10.55
CA PHE A 3 -13.31 -5.16 -9.51
C PHE A 3 -14.26 -4.21 -8.76
N PRO A 4 -14.30 -4.25 -7.41
CA PRO A 4 -15.05 -3.26 -6.66
C PRO A 4 -14.59 -1.88 -7.13
N ARG A 5 -15.51 -1.04 -7.58
CA ARG A 5 -15.21 0.36 -7.84
C ARG A 5 -14.72 0.94 -6.52
N HIS A 6 -13.42 1.17 -6.41
CA HIS A 6 -12.80 1.88 -5.30
C HIS A 6 -13.59 3.17 -5.11
N ARG A 7 -14.40 3.25 -4.05
CA ARG A 7 -14.99 4.54 -3.69
C ARG A 7 -13.83 5.35 -3.14
N PRO A 8 -13.55 6.55 -3.66
CA PRO A 8 -12.53 7.46 -3.13
C PRO A 8 -12.78 7.92 -1.68
N SER A 9 -13.73 7.32 -0.98
CA SER A 9 -14.22 7.72 0.34
C SER A 9 -14.35 6.54 1.30
N ASP A 10 -13.69 5.40 1.04
CA ASP A 10 -13.58 4.36 2.05
C ASP A 10 -12.62 4.81 3.16
N PRO A 11 -13.12 5.07 4.39
CA PRO A 11 -12.28 5.52 5.49
C PRO A 11 -11.28 4.45 5.92
N ALA A 12 -11.63 3.16 5.80
CA ALA A 12 -10.75 2.06 6.17
C ALA A 12 -9.57 1.97 5.19
N PHE A 13 -9.83 2.12 3.88
CA PHE A 13 -8.75 2.20 2.89
C PHE A 13 -7.83 3.39 3.15
N SER A 14 -8.40 4.57 3.40
CA SER A 14 -7.61 5.79 3.64
C SER A 14 -6.73 5.66 4.88
N MET A 15 -7.24 5.01 5.93
CA MET A 15 -6.49 4.71 7.14
C MET A 15 -5.40 3.67 6.89
N ALA A 16 -5.72 2.57 6.20
CA ALA A 16 -4.75 1.54 5.83
C ALA A 16 -3.58 2.12 5.02
N TRP A 17 -3.89 2.95 4.01
CA TRP A 17 -2.91 3.64 3.19
C TRP A 17 -2.01 4.55 4.02
N ARG A 18 -2.59 5.30 4.98
CA ARG A 18 -1.83 6.17 5.88
C ARG A 18 -0.87 5.38 6.77
N LEU A 19 -1.37 4.38 7.49
CA LEU A 19 -0.58 3.57 8.42
C LEU A 19 0.54 2.83 7.69
N PHE A 20 0.23 2.26 6.52
CA PHE A 20 1.23 1.62 5.66
C PHE A 20 2.33 2.61 5.25
N ARG A 21 1.97 3.79 4.72
CA ARG A 21 2.98 4.79 4.30
C ARG A 21 3.83 5.27 5.47
N GLU A 22 3.21 5.56 6.61
CA GLU A 22 3.96 5.96 7.81
C GLU A 22 4.97 4.87 8.20
N LEU A 23 4.58 3.59 8.24
CA LEU A 23 5.51 2.50 8.52
C LEU A 23 6.58 2.33 7.42
N HIS A 24 6.20 2.40 6.15
CA HIS A 24 7.10 2.22 5.02
C HIS A 24 8.16 3.35 4.95
N ASP A 25 7.74 4.60 5.15
CA ASP A 25 8.61 5.78 4.99
C ASP A 25 9.61 5.94 6.15
N ALA A 26 9.24 5.57 7.38
CA ALA A 26 10.19 5.43 8.47
C ALA A 26 9.82 4.24 9.37
N PRO A 27 10.45 3.07 9.15
CA PRO A 27 10.17 1.87 9.92
C PRO A 27 10.48 2.03 11.41
N SER A 28 9.53 1.66 12.28
CA SER A 28 9.75 1.57 13.73
C SER A 28 8.81 0.54 14.37
N PRO A 29 9.20 -0.05 15.52
CA PRO A 29 8.33 -0.95 16.27
C PRO A 29 6.98 -0.33 16.62
N GLU A 30 6.97 0.94 17.03
CA GLU A 30 5.75 1.65 17.45
C GLU A 30 4.76 1.81 16.28
N ARG A 31 5.26 2.06 15.06
CA ARG A 31 4.42 2.16 13.86
C ARG A 31 3.88 0.80 13.42
N ALA A 32 4.68 -0.25 13.58
CA ALA A 32 4.23 -1.61 13.32
C ALA A 32 3.13 -2.03 14.31
N GLU A 33 3.31 -1.71 15.60
CA GLU A 33 2.31 -1.94 16.64
C GLU A 33 1.01 -1.17 16.37
N GLN A 34 1.09 0.10 15.92
CA GLN A 34 -0.09 0.88 15.54
C GLN A 34 -0.85 0.24 14.37
N LEU A 35 -0.14 -0.23 13.34
CA LEU A 35 -0.75 -0.94 12.22
C LEU A 35 -1.41 -2.24 12.67
N VAL A 36 -0.72 -3.06 13.47
CA VAL A 36 -1.25 -4.34 13.99
C VAL A 36 -2.45 -4.11 14.90
N ALA A 37 -2.39 -3.11 15.78
CA ALA A 37 -3.49 -2.76 16.66
C ALA A 37 -4.72 -2.34 15.87
N TRP A 38 -4.55 -1.54 14.82
CA TRP A 38 -5.65 -1.15 13.94
C TRP A 38 -6.23 -2.35 13.18
N LEU A 39 -5.40 -3.23 12.64
CA LEU A 39 -5.84 -4.46 11.96
C LEU A 39 -6.65 -5.39 12.87
N GLY A 40 -6.33 -5.42 14.16
CA GLY A 40 -7.05 -6.23 15.16
C GLY A 40 -8.45 -5.73 15.51
N GLN A 41 -8.84 -4.52 15.10
CA GLN A 41 -10.12 -3.92 15.48
C GLN A 41 -11.32 -4.41 14.64
N ASP A 42 -11.12 -4.68 13.35
CA ASP A 42 -12.18 -5.06 12.42
C ASP A 42 -11.61 -5.98 11.32
N PRO A 43 -12.22 -7.15 11.03
CA PRO A 43 -11.79 -8.02 9.92
C PRO A 43 -11.73 -7.31 8.55
N GLY A 44 -12.55 -6.28 8.33
CA GLY A 44 -12.55 -5.43 7.14
C GLY A 44 -11.28 -4.58 7.00
N HIS A 45 -10.57 -4.29 8.09
CA HIS A 45 -9.29 -3.56 8.04
C HIS A 45 -8.20 -4.36 7.33
N VAL A 46 -8.19 -5.69 7.47
CA VAL A 46 -7.26 -6.57 6.75
C VAL A 46 -7.48 -6.47 5.24
N ARG A 47 -8.74 -6.49 4.81
CA ARG A 47 -9.10 -6.29 3.41
C ARG A 47 -8.71 -4.91 2.91
N ALA A 48 -8.95 -3.86 3.70
CA ALA A 48 -8.57 -2.51 3.34
C ALA A 48 -7.04 -2.35 3.18
N LEU A 49 -6.25 -3.03 4.02
CA LEU A 49 -4.80 -3.09 3.87
C LEU A 49 -4.36 -3.86 2.64
N ASP A 50 -4.98 -5.00 2.34
CA ASP A 50 -4.71 -5.78 1.12
C ASP A 50 -4.96 -4.94 -0.15
N GLU A 51 -6.08 -4.21 -0.20
CA GLU A 51 -6.40 -3.29 -1.30
C GLU A 51 -5.35 -2.17 -1.42
N ALA A 52 -4.90 -1.60 -0.29
CA ALA A 52 -3.86 -0.58 -0.26
C ALA A 52 -2.50 -1.11 -0.76
N LEU A 53 -2.06 -2.28 -0.28
CA LEU A 53 -0.80 -2.91 -0.70
C LEU A 53 -0.84 -3.31 -2.18
N THR A 54 -1.97 -3.81 -2.66
CA THR A 54 -2.17 -4.14 -4.07
C THR A 54 -2.01 -2.90 -4.94
N LEU A 55 -2.65 -1.78 -4.57
CA LEU A 55 -2.50 -0.52 -5.30
C LEU A 55 -1.05 -0.02 -5.31
N TRP A 56 -0.36 -0.07 -4.16
CA TRP A 56 1.04 0.32 -4.05
C TRP A 56 1.95 -0.53 -4.95
N ALA A 57 1.75 -1.85 -4.95
CA ALA A 57 2.52 -2.76 -5.79
C ALA A 57 2.28 -2.54 -7.29
N LEU A 58 1.02 -2.32 -7.70
CA LEU A 58 0.67 -2.02 -9.09
C LEU A 58 1.28 -0.69 -9.57
N ALA A 59 1.24 0.34 -8.71
CA ALA A 59 1.89 1.60 -9.00
C ALA A 59 3.41 1.42 -9.16
N GLY A 60 4.06 0.70 -8.24
CA GLY A 60 5.49 0.37 -8.34
C GLY A 60 5.84 -0.41 -9.62
N ALA A 61 5.05 -1.42 -9.97
CA ALA A 61 5.24 -2.20 -11.20
C ALA A 61 5.14 -1.32 -12.45
N SER A 62 4.17 -0.41 -12.50
CA SER A 62 4.04 0.53 -13.63
C SER A 62 5.24 1.46 -13.78
N VAL A 63 5.83 1.91 -12.66
CA VAL A 63 7.05 2.75 -12.66
C VAL A 63 8.27 1.96 -13.14
N VAL A 64 8.40 0.70 -12.71
CA VAL A 64 9.49 -0.19 -13.14
C VAL A 64 9.41 -0.48 -14.64
N GLU A 65 8.23 -0.78 -15.17
CA GLU A 65 8.07 -1.00 -16.63
C GLU A 65 8.37 0.27 -17.42
N ALA A 66 7.89 1.44 -16.97
CA ALA A 66 8.21 2.71 -17.61
C ALA A 66 9.72 3.01 -17.63
N ALA A 67 10.45 2.69 -16.54
CA ALA A 67 11.90 2.84 -16.49
C ALA A 67 12.62 1.88 -17.47
N ARG A 68 12.12 0.64 -17.58
CA ARG A 68 12.65 -0.38 -18.50
C ARG A 68 12.44 0.02 -19.97
N GLU A 69 11.27 0.56 -20.30
CA GLU A 69 10.95 1.08 -21.64
C GLU A 69 11.77 2.33 -22.01
N ALA A 70 12.09 3.17 -21.03
CA ALA A 70 12.93 4.36 -21.22
C ALA A 70 14.44 4.04 -21.41
N GLY A 71 14.84 2.76 -21.40
CA GLY A 71 16.24 2.35 -21.54
C GLY A 71 17.12 2.66 -20.32
N ALA A 72 16.52 3.04 -19.18
CA ALA A 72 17.24 3.23 -17.94
C ALA A 72 17.53 1.86 -17.31
N GLN A 73 18.77 1.39 -17.41
CA GLN A 73 19.22 0.29 -16.55
C GLN A 73 19.16 0.78 -15.10
N PRO A 74 18.57 0.01 -14.16
CA PRO A 74 18.71 0.34 -12.75
C PRO A 74 20.19 0.23 -12.41
N LEU A 75 20.79 1.35 -12.01
CA LEU A 75 22.11 1.37 -11.42
C LEU A 75 22.01 0.66 -10.05
N LEU A 76 22.10 -0.67 -10.08
CA LEU A 76 22.54 -1.44 -8.94
C LEU A 76 24.07 -1.41 -8.98
N GLN A 77 24.63 -0.37 -8.35
CA GLN A 77 26.02 -0.30 -7.89
C GLN A 77 26.00 -0.36 -6.37
#